data_AF-A0A9D5Y1N8-F1
#
_entry.id   AF-A0A9D5Y1N8-F1
#
_cell.length_a   1.000
_cell.length_b   1.000
_cell.length_c   1.000
_cell.angle_alpha   90.00
_cell.angle_beta   90.00
_cell.angle_gamma   90.00
#
_symmetry.space_group_name_H-M   'P 1'
#
loop_
_entity.id
_entity.type
_entity.pdbx_description
1 polymer ?
#
loop_
_entity_poly.entity_id
_entity_poly.type
_entity_poly.pdbx_seq_one_letter_code
_entity_poly.pdbx_strand_id
1 'polypeptide(L)' 'MSREEVSRLVNDVMSDQAMLAEAMTLTDQASLESFVAARGYDLTEQELAEVWAMAAEVLAGLPKAMDGVG' A
#
# COMPACT_ATOMS: atom_id res chain seq x y z
N MET A 1 4.31 17.19 -10.26
CA MET A 1 4.30 15.82 -10.81
C MET A 1 3.93 14.90 -9.68
N SER A 2 2.63 14.62 -9.45
CA SER A 2 2.23 13.91 -8.22
C SER A 2 1.27 12.73 -8.42
N ARG A 3 0.26 12.88 -9.28
CA ARG A 3 -0.71 11.79 -9.50
C ARG A 3 -0.20 10.60 -10.33
N GLU A 4 0.82 10.80 -11.15
CA GLU A 4 1.29 9.77 -12.09
C GLU A 4 2.06 8.66 -11.36
N GLU A 5 2.90 9.00 -10.38
CA GLU A 5 3.66 8.00 -9.61
C GLU A 5 2.76 7.21 -8.66
N VAL A 6 1.81 7.87 -7.98
CA VAL A 6 0.80 7.18 -7.17
C VAL A 6 -0.02 6.21 -8.02
N SER A 7 -0.48 6.65 -9.19
CA SER A 7 -1.25 5.77 -10.10
C SER A 7 -0.41 4.61 -10.61
N ARG A 8 0.88 4.84 -10.89
CA ARG A 8 1.82 3.80 -11.30
C ARG A 8 2.03 2.77 -10.20
N LEU A 9 2.31 3.22 -8.98
CA LEU A 9 2.45 2.37 -7.81
C LEU A 9 1.20 1.50 -7.61
N VAL A 10 0.01 2.10 -7.60
CA VAL A 10 -1.25 1.36 -7.41
C VAL A 10 -1.45 0.34 -8.52
N ASN A 11 -1.20 0.71 -9.78
CA ASN A 11 -1.34 -0.21 -10.90
C ASN A 11 -0.33 -1.36 -10.84
N ASP A 12 0.91 -1.09 -10.45
CA ASP A 12 1.95 -2.12 -10.32
C ASP A 12 1.64 -3.07 -9.16
N VAL A 13 1.20 -2.55 -8.01
CA VAL A 13 0.71 -3.37 -6.88
C VAL A 13 -0.46 -4.25 -7.30
N MET A 14 -1.44 -3.71 -8.03
CA MET A 14 -2.64 -4.46 -8.43
C MET A 14 -2.39 -5.46 -9.56
N SER A 15 -1.36 -5.26 -10.39
CA SER A 15 -1.01 -6.14 -11.50
C SER A 15 0.02 -7.21 -11.13
N ASP A 16 0.77 -7.03 -10.04
CA ASP A 16 1.72 -8.00 -9.50
C ASP A 16 1.20 -8.58 -8.18
N GLN A 17 0.76 -9.85 -8.21
CA GLN A 17 0.24 -10.55 -7.03
C GLN A 17 1.27 -10.69 -5.89
N ALA A 18 2.56 -10.82 -6.22
CA ALA A 18 3.60 -10.90 -5.20
C ALA A 18 3.78 -9.54 -4.51
N MET A 19 3.73 -8.47 -5.29
CA MET A 19 3.81 -7.10 -4.78
C MET A 19 2.59 -6.74 -3.94
N LEU A 20 1.39 -7.17 -4.35
CA LEU A 20 0.17 -7.05 -3.54
C LEU A 20 0.29 -7.79 -2.22
N ALA A 21 0.74 -9.04 -2.24
CA ALA A 21 0.89 -9.84 -1.02
C ALA A 21 1.89 -9.21 -0.03
N GLU A 22 3.00 -8.68 -0.53
CA GLU A 22 3.96 -7.94 0.29
C GLU A 22 3.37 -6.64 0.83
N ALA A 23 2.69 -5.85 -0.01
CA ALA A 23 2.04 -4.60 0.40
C ALA A 23 0.96 -4.83 1.47
N MET A 24 0.22 -5.94 1.41
CA MET A 24 -0.78 -6.32 2.41
C MET A 24 -0.19 -6.69 3.77
N THR A 25 1.12 -6.98 3.85
CA THR A 25 1.80 -7.28 5.12
C THR A 25 2.28 -6.03 5.86
N LEU A 26 2.22 -4.86 5.21
CA LEU A 26 2.64 -3.59 5.78
C LEU A 26 1.62 -3.12 6.83
N THR A 27 2.10 -2.86 8.04
CA THR A 27 1.25 -2.48 9.19
C THR A 27 1.47 -1.06 9.68
N ASP A 28 2.43 -0.35 9.08
CA ASP A 28 2.78 1.02 9.42
C ASP A 28 3.27 1.81 8.20
N GLN A 29 3.26 3.14 8.32
CA GLN A 29 3.62 4.06 7.25
C GLN A 29 5.12 4.07 6.93
N ALA A 30 6.00 3.78 7.89
CA ALA A 30 7.45 3.76 7.65
C ALA A 30 7.87 2.52 6.82
N SER A 31 7.17 1.41 7.04
CA SER A 31 7.29 0.20 6.22
C SER A 31 6.78 0.44 4.79
N LEU A 32 5.71 1.21 4.61
CA LEU A 32 5.24 1.65 3.29
C LEU A 32 6.27 2.53 2.58
N GLU A 33 6.82 3.52 3.26
CA GLU A 33 7.88 4.39 2.70
C GLU A 33 9.07 3.56 2.23
N SER A 34 9.54 2.62 3.05
CA SER A 34 10.65 1.72 2.70
C SER A 34 10.30 0.82 1.51
N PHE A 35 9.08 0.29 1.46
CA PHE A 35 8.57 -0.55 0.37
C PHE A 35 8.54 0.19 -0.97
N VAL A 36 8.09 1.44 -0.96
CA VAL A 36 7.97 2.33 -2.12
C VAL A 36 9.37 2.75 -2.60
N ALA A 37 10.24 3.20 -1.69
CA ALA A 37 11.60 3.62 -2.01
C ALA A 37 12.46 2.46 -2.57
N ALA A 38 12.34 1.25 -2.02
CA ALA A 38 13.06 0.07 -2.50
C ALA A 38 12.72 -0.31 -3.95
N ARG A 39 11.55 0.13 -4.44
CA ARG A 39 11.06 -0.12 -5.80
C ARG A 39 11.31 1.05 -6.76
N GLY A 40 11.92 2.12 -6.27
CA GLY A 40 12.33 3.27 -7.08
C GLY A 40 11.23 4.28 -7.35
N TYR A 41 10.14 4.27 -6.57
CA TYR A 41 9.15 5.35 -6.59
C TYR A 41 9.62 6.47 -5.65
N ASP A 42 9.43 7.71 -6.07
CA ASP A 42 9.79 8.91 -5.30
C ASP A 42 8.53 9.65 -4.83
N LEU A 43 7.79 9.01 -3.91
CA LEU A 43 6.58 9.62 -3.34
C LEU A 43 6.94 10.61 -2.23
N THR A 44 6.31 11.79 -2.27
CA THR A 44 6.32 12.74 -1.17
C THR A 44 5.59 12.20 0.06
N GLU A 45 5.86 12.77 1.23
CA GLU A 45 5.15 12.41 2.48
C GLU A 45 3.61 12.51 2.33
N GLN A 46 3.13 13.49 1.56
CA GLN A 46 1.71 13.71 1.34
C GLN A 46 1.10 12.60 0.48
N GLU A 47 1.81 12.14 -0.55
CA GLU A 47 1.39 11.02 -1.40
C GLU A 47 1.46 9.68 -0.66
N LEU A 48 2.48 9.47 0.17
CA LEU A 48 2.55 8.31 1.06
C LEU A 48 1.35 8.26 2.01
N ALA A 49 0.95 9.40 2.57
CA ALA A 49 -0.23 9.49 3.41
C ALA A 49 -1.53 9.17 2.63
N GLU A 50 -1.65 9.62 1.38
CA GLU A 50 -2.78 9.27 0.51
C GLU A 50 -2.82 7.76 0.21
N VAL A 51 -1.68 7.16 -0.14
CA VAL A 51 -1.56 5.71 -0.39
C VAL A 51 -1.90 4.91 0.86
N TRP A 52 -1.41 5.34 2.02
CA TRP A 52 -1.72 4.70 3.29
C TRP A 52 -3.21 4.78 3.63
N ALA A 53 -3.85 5.93 3.42
CA ALA A 53 -5.29 6.09 3.63
C ALA A 53 -6.10 5.16 2.70
N MET A 54 -5.73 5.08 1.41
CA MET A 54 -6.37 4.16 0.46
C MET A 54 -6.20 2.70 0.87
N ALA A 55 -4.99 2.30 1.30
CA ALA A 55 -4.72 0.94 1.75
C ALA A 55 -5.54 0.59 3.00
N ALA A 56 -5.66 1.51 3.96
CA ALA A 56 -6.47 1.34 5.16
C ALA A 56 -7.96 1.18 4.83
N GLU A 57 -8.50 1.94 3.86
CA GLU A 57 -9.89 1.79 3.41
C GLU A 57 -10.14 0.42 2.74
N VAL A 58 -9.20 -0.05 1.91
CA VAL A 58 -9.28 -1.37 1.27
C VAL A 58 -9.24 -2.49 2.31
N LEU A 59 -8.34 -2.40 3.29
CA LEU A 59 -8.23 -3.39 4.38
C LEU A 59 -9.43 -3.34 5.33
N ALA A 60 -9.99 -2.17 5.61
CA ALA A 60 -11.20 -2.01 6.43
C ALA A 60 -12.48 -2.48 5.71
N GLY A 61 -12.51 -2.38 4.38
CA GLY A 61 -13.60 -2.87 3.53
C GLY A 61 -13.56 -4.38 3.25
N LEU A 62 -12.43 -5.04 3.49
CA LEU A 62 -12.35 -6.50 3.51
C LEU A 62 -13.05 -6.99 4.79
N PRO A 63 -14.08 -7.86 4.70
CA PRO A 63 -14.62 -8.50 5.90
C PRO A 63 -13.45 -9.19 6.59
N LYS A 64 -13.16 -8.75 7.81
CA LYS A 64 -12.10 -9.23 8.70
C LYS A 64 -12.05 -10.76 8.67
N ALA A 65 -11.28 -11.32 7.76
CA ALA A 65 -11.06 -12.75 7.71
C ALA A 65 -10.12 -13.03 8.89
N MET A 66 -10.64 -13.77 9.87
CA MET A 66 -9.93 -14.32 11.03
C MET A 66 -9.85 -13.43 12.27
N ASP A 67 -11.00 -13.11 12.88
CA ASP A 67 -11.16 -13.42 14.31
C ASP A 67 -11.37 -14.94 14.40
N GLY A 68 -10.27 -15.67 14.54
CA GLY A 68 -10.28 -17.11 14.80
C GLY A 68 -9.74 -17.40 16.20
N VAL A 69 -10.58 -18.07 17.00
CA VAL A 69 -10.28 -18.93 18.16
C VAL A 69 -10.26 -18.27 19.55
N GLY A 70 -11.28 -18.63 20.36
CA GLY A 70 -11.37 -18.41 21.80
C GLY A 70 -12.79 -18.50 22.33
#